data_AF-A0A2V5M7E9-F1
#
_entry.id   AF-A0A2V5M7E9-F1
#
_cell.length_a   1.000
_cell.length_b   1.000
_cell.length_c   1.000
_cell.angle_alpha   90.00
_cell.angle_beta   90.00
_cell.angle_gamma   90.00
#
_symmetry.space_group_name_H-M   'P 1'
#
loop_
_entity.id
_entity.type
_entity.pdbx_description
1 polymer ?
#
loop_
_entity_poly.entity_id
_entity_poly.type
_entity_poly.pdbx_seq_one_letter_code
_entity_poly.pdbx_strand_id
1 'polypeptide(L)'
;MINRLRADPVIRKHYQFWFYSYPTGYPFAYSAAILREELDGVEKQFPKLQPMVVIGHSMGGCISRLLLTDSGDQLWMKIFGRPPDEVPLSPKTREYFREELFFRHRPEIGRVIFIASPLRGSNMATGMIGGLATLLIREPTLSSQASQEMLRATNIREEELRPKRRANSVDSLSPRSRFLNALNTIPMTPGVPYHTIIGDRGRGDSPNSSDGVVPYWSSHMDRAKSEDIVPSGHSAHQNPQAIEDVLRILKSHAK
;
A
#
# COMPACT_ATOMS: atom_id res chain seq x y z
N MET A 1 7.53 -7.53 -16.00
CA MET A 1 7.84 -6.07 -16.07
C MET A 1 9.33 -5.76 -16.20
N ILE A 2 10.17 -6.03 -15.18
CA ILE A 2 11.55 -5.50 -15.11
C ILE A 2 12.41 -5.75 -16.36
N ASN A 3 12.37 -6.96 -16.93
CA ASN A 3 13.16 -7.31 -18.12
C ASN A 3 12.78 -6.42 -19.32
N ARG A 4 11.49 -6.10 -19.47
CA ARG A 4 10.99 -5.22 -20.53
C ARG A 4 11.39 -3.76 -20.28
N LEU A 5 11.31 -3.30 -19.03
CA LEU A 5 11.78 -1.95 -18.67
C LEU A 5 13.29 -1.79 -18.91
N ARG A 6 14.10 -2.78 -18.54
CA ARG A 6 15.56 -2.78 -18.76
C ARG A 6 15.94 -2.97 -20.22
N ALA A 7 15.08 -3.54 -21.07
CA ALA A 7 15.36 -3.66 -22.49
C ALA A 7 15.25 -2.30 -23.21
N ASP A 8 14.46 -1.37 -22.67
CA ASP A 8 14.23 -0.07 -23.29
C ASP A 8 15.44 0.88 -23.13
N PRO A 9 15.98 1.45 -24.22
CA PRO A 9 17.16 2.29 -24.15
C PRO A 9 16.93 3.63 -23.44
N VAL A 10 15.72 4.20 -23.53
CA VAL A 10 15.39 5.46 -22.82
C VAL A 10 15.33 5.19 -21.33
N ILE A 11 14.71 4.08 -20.91
CA ILE A 11 14.63 3.73 -19.49
C ILE A 11 16.02 3.45 -18.93
N ARG A 12 16.85 2.65 -19.61
CA ARG A 12 18.21 2.34 -19.16
C ARG A 12 19.09 3.57 -18.95
N LYS A 13 18.88 4.63 -19.75
CA LYS A 13 19.68 5.85 -19.65
C LYS A 13 19.32 6.70 -18.43
N HIS A 14 18.07 6.65 -17.96
CA HIS A 14 17.55 7.62 -16.98
C HIS A 14 17.12 7.00 -15.64
N TYR A 15 16.98 5.68 -15.54
CA TYR A 15 16.47 5.02 -14.32
C TYR A 15 17.42 3.96 -13.76
N GLN A 16 17.49 3.93 -12.44
CA GLN A 16 18.04 2.82 -11.66
C GLN A 16 16.90 2.10 -10.94
N PHE A 17 16.99 0.78 -10.86
CA PHE A 17 15.93 -0.05 -10.26
C PHE A 17 16.34 -0.54 -8.89
N TRP A 18 15.52 -0.20 -7.89
CA TRP A 18 15.60 -0.76 -6.54
C TRP A 18 14.35 -1.58 -6.24
N PHE A 19 14.51 -2.55 -5.35
CA PHE A 19 13.44 -3.45 -4.95
C PHE A 19 13.31 -3.42 -3.45
N TYR A 20 12.09 -3.16 -2.98
CA TYR A 20 11.73 -3.34 -1.59
C TYR A 20 11.00 -4.68 -1.45
N SER A 21 11.60 -5.59 -0.68
CA SER A 21 11.01 -6.88 -0.35
C SER A 21 10.47 -6.82 1.08
N TYR A 22 9.24 -7.29 1.27
CA TYR A 22 8.59 -7.31 2.57
C TYR A 22 7.81 -8.62 2.76
N PRO A 23 7.65 -9.12 3.99
CA PRO A 23 6.85 -10.31 4.23
C PRO A 23 5.38 -10.03 3.97
N THR A 24 4.74 -10.82 3.09
CA THR A 24 3.31 -10.68 2.78
C THR A 24 2.42 -10.82 4.02
N GLY A 25 2.90 -11.48 5.09
CA GLY A 25 2.15 -11.62 6.34
C GLY A 25 2.12 -10.36 7.22
N TYR A 26 2.96 -9.35 6.95
CA TYR A 26 3.03 -8.16 7.80
C TYR A 26 1.86 -7.21 7.49
N PRO A 27 1.31 -6.52 8.51
CA PRO A 27 0.43 -5.39 8.26
C PRO A 27 1.11 -4.39 7.33
N PHE A 28 0.43 -3.92 6.29
CA PHE A 28 1.08 -3.07 5.29
C PHE A 28 1.52 -1.72 5.86
N ALA A 29 0.89 -1.24 6.95
CA ALA A 29 1.33 -0.06 7.68
C ALA A 29 2.71 -0.27 8.32
N TYR A 30 2.94 -1.45 8.89
CA TYR A 30 4.25 -1.86 9.43
C TYR A 30 5.31 -1.98 8.32
N SER A 31 4.97 -2.64 7.20
CA SER A 31 5.88 -2.69 6.04
C SER A 31 6.21 -1.29 5.50
N ALA A 32 5.25 -0.37 5.51
CA ALA A 32 5.51 1.02 5.13
C ALA A 32 6.40 1.76 6.14
N ALA A 33 6.29 1.47 7.44
CA ALA A 33 7.18 2.04 8.46
C ALA A 33 8.63 1.61 8.22
N ILE A 34 8.87 0.31 8.03
CA ILE A 34 10.19 -0.22 7.67
C ILE A 34 10.69 0.43 6.36
N LEU A 35 9.85 0.50 5.32
CA LEU A 35 10.25 1.15 4.07
C LEU A 35 10.68 2.61 4.27
N ARG A 36 9.99 3.38 5.11
CA ARG A 36 10.39 4.76 5.42
C ARG A 36 11.75 4.81 6.11
N GLU A 37 12.01 3.92 7.06
CA GLU A 37 13.32 3.84 7.71
C GLU A 37 14.45 3.49 6.72
N GLU A 38 14.21 2.52 5.83
CA GLU A 38 15.16 2.16 4.78
C GLU A 38 15.42 3.33 3.81
N LEU A 39 14.37 4.09 3.46
CA LEU A 39 14.50 5.30 2.64
C LEU A 39 15.31 6.40 3.36
N ASP A 40 15.21 6.53 4.68
CA ASP A 40 16.05 7.45 5.45
C ASP A 40 17.54 7.06 5.36
N GLY A 41 17.83 5.75 5.39
CA GLY A 41 19.19 5.23 5.20
C GLY A 41 19.71 5.52 3.79
N VAL A 42 18.87 5.33 2.79
CA VAL A 42 19.13 5.64 1.38
C VAL A 42 19.44 7.12 1.17
N GLU A 43 18.64 8.03 1.72
CA GLU A 43 18.87 9.48 1.58
C GLU A 43 20.19 9.92 2.23
N LYS A 44 20.54 9.32 3.37
CA LYS A 44 21.85 9.54 4.02
C LYS A 44 23.01 9.07 3.14
N GLN A 45 22.85 7.93 2.48
CA GLN A 45 23.89 7.36 1.61
C GLN A 45 23.99 8.08 0.26
N PHE A 46 22.87 8.56 -0.27
CA PHE A 46 22.76 9.17 -1.59
C PHE A 46 22.05 10.54 -1.51
N PRO A 47 22.70 11.59 -0.97
CA PRO A 47 22.07 12.88 -0.67
C PRO A 47 21.67 13.71 -1.90
N LYS A 48 21.98 13.25 -3.11
CA LYS A 48 21.66 13.91 -4.40
C LYS A 48 20.72 13.07 -5.27
N LEU A 49 19.91 12.21 -4.65
CA LEU A 49 18.92 11.40 -5.36
C LEU A 49 17.96 12.29 -6.14
N GLN A 50 17.70 11.88 -7.38
CA GLN A 50 16.59 12.44 -8.14
C GLN A 50 15.27 11.89 -7.59
N PRO A 51 14.16 12.62 -7.76
CA PRO A 51 12.85 12.14 -7.31
C PRO A 51 12.54 10.74 -7.85
N MET A 52 12.17 9.83 -6.95
CA MET A 52 11.91 8.43 -7.26
C MET A 52 10.51 8.23 -7.87
N VAL A 53 10.39 7.21 -8.72
CA VAL A 53 9.11 6.65 -9.15
C VAL A 53 8.88 5.33 -8.42
N VAL A 54 7.84 5.27 -7.60
CA VAL A 54 7.48 4.04 -6.87
C VAL A 54 6.43 3.28 -7.67
N ILE A 55 6.64 1.98 -7.86
CA ILE A 55 5.67 1.11 -8.52
C ILE A 55 5.17 0.09 -7.51
N GLY A 56 3.90 0.18 -7.13
CA GLY A 56 3.27 -0.70 -6.16
C GLY A 56 2.28 -1.63 -6.81
N HIS A 57 2.52 -2.95 -6.76
CA HIS A 57 1.56 -3.96 -7.17
C HIS A 57 0.78 -4.51 -5.96
N SER A 58 -0.54 -4.69 -6.09
CA SER A 58 -1.37 -5.27 -5.03
C SER A 58 -1.18 -4.55 -3.68
N MET A 59 -0.84 -5.28 -2.61
CA MET A 59 -0.53 -4.70 -1.31
C MET A 59 0.64 -3.70 -1.36
N GLY A 60 1.58 -3.86 -2.28
CA GLY A 60 2.66 -2.91 -2.51
C GLY A 60 2.15 -1.52 -2.89
N GLY A 61 1.00 -1.42 -3.53
CA GLY A 61 0.33 -0.13 -3.76
C GLY A 61 -0.22 0.50 -2.48
N CYS A 62 -0.74 -0.31 -1.56
CA CYS A 62 -1.18 0.19 -0.24
C CYS A 62 0.00 0.70 0.58
N ILE A 63 1.14 0.00 0.56
CA ILE A 63 2.39 0.47 1.16
C ILE A 63 2.85 1.79 0.52
N SER A 64 2.86 1.84 -0.82
CA SER A 64 3.31 3.01 -1.57
C SER A 64 2.44 4.25 -1.32
N ARG A 65 1.14 4.07 -1.08
CA ARG A 65 0.23 5.17 -0.74
C ARG A 65 0.62 5.89 0.55
N LEU A 66 1.18 5.18 1.54
CA LEU A 66 1.62 5.81 2.79
C LEU A 66 2.81 6.76 2.57
N LEU A 67 3.59 6.57 1.51
CA LEU A 67 4.66 7.50 1.12
C LEU A 67 4.11 8.82 0.55
N LEU A 68 2.82 8.87 0.22
CA LEU A 68 2.15 10.04 -0.37
C LEU A 68 1.18 10.71 0.61
N THR A 69 1.15 10.33 1.87
CA THR A 69 0.08 10.72 2.80
C THR A 69 0.67 11.32 4.07
N ASP A 70 0.13 12.46 4.51
CA ASP A 70 0.42 13.05 5.81
C ASP A 70 -0.68 12.63 6.80
N SER A 71 -0.36 11.72 7.72
CA SER A 71 -1.40 11.15 8.60
C SER A 71 -1.84 12.09 9.72
N GLY A 72 -0.93 12.97 10.17
CA GLY A 72 -1.14 13.75 11.39
C GLY A 72 -1.48 12.84 12.58
N ASP A 73 -2.48 13.23 13.36
CA ASP A 73 -3.08 12.42 14.43
C ASP A 73 -4.35 11.68 13.98
N GLN A 74 -4.81 11.87 12.74
CA GLN A 74 -6.12 11.40 12.29
C GLN A 74 -6.26 9.88 12.38
N LEU A 75 -5.22 9.13 11.96
CA LEU A 75 -5.23 7.68 12.05
C LEU A 75 -5.30 7.22 13.50
N TRP A 76 -4.49 7.81 14.38
CA TRP A 76 -4.50 7.50 15.80
C TRP A 76 -5.88 7.76 16.41
N MET A 77 -6.44 8.95 16.21
CA MET A 77 -7.73 9.34 16.77
C MET A 77 -8.88 8.47 16.26
N LYS A 78 -8.87 8.07 14.98
CA LYS A 78 -9.88 7.16 14.43
C LYS A 78 -9.79 5.75 15.03
N ILE A 79 -8.61 5.34 15.47
CA ILE A 79 -8.36 3.99 16.00
C ILE A 79 -8.63 3.95 17.51
N PHE A 80 -8.07 4.90 18.26
CA PHE A 80 -8.09 4.90 19.73
C PHE A 80 -9.13 5.81 20.35
N GLY A 81 -9.67 6.78 19.59
CA GLY A 81 -10.69 7.73 20.06
C GLY A 81 -10.19 8.80 21.04
N ARG A 82 -8.90 8.79 21.40
CA ARG A 82 -8.29 9.69 22.39
C ARG A 82 -6.81 9.96 22.06
N PRO A 83 -6.21 11.06 22.55
CA PRO A 83 -4.82 11.41 22.29
C PRO A 83 -3.82 10.33 22.72
N PRO A 84 -2.62 10.25 22.13
CA PRO A 84 -1.66 9.20 22.44
C PRO A 84 -1.32 9.05 23.91
N ASP A 85 -1.16 10.15 24.63
CA ASP A 85 -0.78 10.17 26.04
C ASP A 85 -1.86 9.62 26.97
N GLU A 86 -3.11 9.53 26.51
CA GLU A 86 -4.24 8.99 27.27
C GLU A 86 -4.51 7.50 27.01
N VAL A 87 -3.84 6.90 26.02
CA VAL A 87 -4.02 5.47 25.71
C VAL A 87 -3.05 4.63 26.55
N PRO A 88 -3.54 3.71 27.39
CA PRO A 88 -2.69 2.88 28.24
C PRO A 88 -2.05 1.74 27.43
N LEU A 89 -0.95 2.06 26.73
CA LEU A 89 -0.12 1.10 25.98
C LEU A 89 1.25 0.96 26.64
N SER A 90 1.84 -0.24 26.54
CA SER A 90 3.24 -0.46 26.90
C SER A 90 4.16 0.44 26.04
N PRO A 91 5.33 0.86 26.53
CA PRO A 91 6.24 1.72 25.75
C PRO A 91 6.57 1.15 24.37
N LYS A 92 6.77 -0.17 24.28
CA LYS A 92 7.06 -0.87 23.03
C LYS A 92 5.89 -0.84 22.04
N THR A 93 4.67 -1.10 22.52
CA THR A 93 3.47 -1.04 21.67
C THR A 93 3.14 0.41 21.26
N ARG A 94 3.39 1.37 22.16
CA ARG A 94 3.25 2.80 21.84
C ARG A 94 4.19 3.22 20.72
N GLU A 95 5.45 2.79 20.75
CA GLU A 95 6.41 3.04 19.66
C GLU A 95 5.96 2.40 18.36
N TYR A 96 5.57 1.13 18.40
CA TYR A 96 5.05 0.41 17.24
C TYR A 96 3.89 1.16 16.55
N PHE A 97 2.89 1.61 17.33
CA PHE A 97 1.80 2.41 16.76
C PHE A 97 2.24 3.82 16.36
N ARG A 98 3.26 4.38 17.00
CA ARG A 98 3.80 5.67 16.57
C ARG A 98 4.33 5.57 15.15
N GLU A 99 5.18 4.57 14.90
CA GLU A 99 5.77 4.32 13.58
C GLU A 99 4.72 3.98 12.51
N GLU A 100 3.67 3.21 12.85
CA GLU A 100 2.62 2.85 11.91
C GLU A 100 1.62 3.97 11.61
N LEU A 101 1.29 4.82 12.59
CA LEU A 101 0.14 5.73 12.51
C LEU A 101 0.54 7.19 12.33
N PHE A 102 1.78 7.57 12.67
CA PHE A 102 2.31 8.92 12.48
C PHE A 102 3.39 8.91 11.41
N PHE A 103 3.04 9.43 10.23
CA PHE A 103 3.97 9.53 9.12
C PHE A 103 3.60 10.73 8.25
N ARG A 104 4.60 11.16 7.48
CA ARG A 104 4.47 12.21 6.48
C ARG A 104 4.78 11.65 5.11
N HIS A 105 4.31 12.34 4.09
CA HIS A 105 4.73 12.08 2.73
C HIS A 105 6.25 12.24 2.61
N ARG A 106 6.81 11.54 1.63
CA ARG A 106 8.24 11.48 1.36
C ARG A 106 8.59 12.43 0.21
N PRO A 107 9.28 13.57 0.47
CA PRO A 107 9.57 14.58 -0.55
C PRO A 107 10.37 14.06 -1.75
N GLU A 108 11.18 13.03 -1.53
CA GLU A 108 11.98 12.35 -2.52
C GLU A 108 11.16 11.44 -3.45
N ILE A 109 9.86 11.23 -3.17
CA ILE A 109 8.95 10.49 -4.06
C ILE A 109 8.30 11.46 -5.05
N GLY A 110 8.75 11.41 -6.30
CA GLY A 110 8.24 12.26 -7.37
C GLY A 110 7.00 11.71 -8.07
N ARG A 111 6.72 10.40 -7.95
CA ARG A 111 5.58 9.75 -8.61
C ARG A 111 5.28 8.38 -8.05
N VAL A 112 4.03 7.95 -8.14
CA VAL A 112 3.63 6.56 -7.84
C VAL A 112 2.80 5.95 -8.98
N ILE A 113 3.01 4.67 -9.27
CA ILE A 113 2.20 3.87 -10.20
C ILE A 113 1.61 2.71 -9.40
N PHE A 114 0.30 2.73 -9.20
CA PHE A 114 -0.45 1.66 -8.55
C PHE A 114 -0.90 0.65 -9.60
N ILE A 115 -0.61 -0.63 -9.39
CA ILE A 115 -0.99 -1.71 -10.31
C ILE A 115 -1.84 -2.72 -9.53
N ALA A 116 -3.09 -2.94 -9.94
CA ALA A 116 -4.00 -3.90 -9.32
C ALA A 116 -4.05 -3.79 -7.78
N SER A 117 -4.07 -2.56 -7.26
CA SER A 117 -3.86 -2.27 -5.84
C SER A 117 -5.18 -2.05 -5.11
N PRO A 118 -5.48 -2.75 -4.01
CA PRO A 118 -6.74 -2.59 -3.27
C PRO A 118 -6.74 -1.34 -2.38
N LEU A 119 -6.57 -0.16 -2.98
CA LEU A 119 -6.37 1.11 -2.27
C LEU A 119 -7.56 1.48 -1.38
N ARG A 120 -8.78 1.06 -1.72
CA ARG A 120 -9.98 1.24 -0.88
C ARG A 120 -10.44 -0.06 -0.21
N GLY A 121 -9.59 -1.09 -0.24
CA GLY A 121 -9.81 -2.40 0.38
C GLY A 121 -10.49 -3.37 -0.56
N SER A 122 -10.29 -4.68 -0.38
CA SER A 122 -10.95 -5.68 -1.21
C SER A 122 -11.67 -6.70 -0.35
N ASN A 123 -12.85 -7.15 -0.80
CA ASN A 123 -13.50 -8.34 -0.28
C ASN A 123 -12.70 -9.57 -0.75
N MET A 124 -11.48 -9.71 -0.26
CA MET A 124 -10.65 -10.86 -0.59
C MET A 124 -11.36 -12.10 -0.05
N ALA A 125 -11.96 -12.89 -0.94
CA ALA A 125 -12.42 -14.21 -0.57
C ALA A 125 -11.21 -15.00 -0.08
N THR A 126 -11.32 -15.56 1.13
CA THR A 126 -10.32 -16.43 1.77
C THR A 126 -9.85 -17.60 0.90
N GLY A 127 -10.49 -17.86 -0.26
CA GLY A 127 -10.21 -19.00 -1.14
C GLY A 127 -9.26 -18.78 -2.32
N MET A 128 -9.00 -17.56 -2.81
CA MET A 128 -8.13 -17.37 -4.00
C MET A 128 -6.74 -16.79 -3.69
N ILE A 129 -6.61 -16.00 -2.61
CA ILE A 129 -5.31 -15.62 -2.03
C ILE A 129 -4.95 -16.49 -0.83
N GLY A 130 -5.92 -17.14 -0.15
CA GLY A 130 -5.61 -18.38 0.59
C GLY A 130 -5.00 -19.39 -0.38
N GLY A 131 -4.32 -20.44 0.00
CA GLY A 131 -3.59 -21.28 -0.96
C GLY A 131 -2.21 -20.74 -1.33
N LEU A 132 -2.06 -19.47 -1.73
CA LEU A 132 -0.73 -18.84 -1.91
C LEU A 132 -0.25 -18.04 -0.69
N ALA A 133 -1.14 -17.35 0.02
CA ALA A 133 -0.79 -16.57 1.21
C ALA A 133 -0.82 -17.39 2.51
N THR A 134 -1.68 -18.41 2.63
CA THR A 134 -1.85 -19.16 3.89
C THR A 134 -0.67 -20.04 4.27
N LEU A 135 0.27 -20.33 3.36
CA LEU A 135 1.39 -21.23 3.67
C LEU A 135 2.57 -20.56 4.41
N LEU A 136 2.63 -19.23 4.50
CA LEU A 136 3.80 -18.50 5.00
C LEU A 136 3.48 -17.25 5.85
N ILE A 137 2.30 -17.16 6.48
CA ILE A 137 2.00 -16.04 7.38
C ILE A 137 2.64 -16.29 8.76
N ARG A 138 3.93 -15.98 8.89
CA ARG A 138 4.52 -15.74 10.22
C ARG A 138 4.30 -14.27 10.55
N GLU A 139 3.29 -14.01 11.38
CA GLU A 139 3.08 -12.68 11.96
C GLU A 139 4.24 -12.36 12.92
N PRO A 140 4.75 -11.11 12.94
CA PRO A 140 5.75 -10.74 13.91
C PRO A 140 5.09 -10.72 15.31
N THR A 141 5.80 -11.26 16.31
CA THR A 141 5.32 -11.32 17.72
C THR A 141 4.89 -9.95 18.24
N LEU A 142 5.56 -8.89 17.78
CA LEU A 142 5.23 -7.51 18.12
C LEU A 142 3.85 -7.06 17.60
N SER A 143 3.49 -7.38 16.35
CA SER A 143 2.16 -7.05 15.79
C SER A 143 1.02 -7.75 16.57
N SER A 144 1.23 -9.01 16.94
CA SER A 144 0.29 -9.76 17.77
C SER A 144 0.11 -9.13 19.16
N GLN A 145 1.20 -8.70 19.81
CA GLN A 145 1.15 -8.01 21.11
C GLN A 145 0.44 -6.64 21.01
N ALA A 146 0.81 -5.84 20.00
CA ALA A 146 0.20 -4.54 19.74
C ALA A 146 -1.31 -4.66 19.49
N SER A 147 -1.72 -5.68 18.73
CA SER A 147 -3.13 -5.99 18.50
C SER A 147 -3.87 -6.28 19.81
N GLN A 148 -3.31 -7.10 20.70
CA GLN A 148 -3.94 -7.42 21.99
C GLN A 148 -4.10 -6.19 22.90
N GLU A 149 -3.08 -5.35 22.97
CA GLU A 149 -3.15 -4.11 23.77
C GLU A 149 -4.17 -3.12 23.18
N MET A 150 -4.25 -3.00 21.85
CA MET A 150 -5.25 -2.16 21.18
C MET A 150 -6.68 -2.59 21.54
N LEU A 151 -6.97 -3.90 21.59
CA LEU A 151 -8.30 -4.42 21.99
C LEU A 151 -8.68 -3.96 23.40
N ARG A 152 -7.75 -4.09 24.34
CA ARG A 152 -7.94 -3.67 25.75
C ARG A 152 -8.16 -2.16 25.84
N ALA A 153 -7.43 -1.38 25.05
CA ALA A 153 -7.46 0.08 25.11
C ALA A 153 -8.69 0.72 24.44
N THR A 154 -9.39 0.00 23.55
CA THR A 154 -10.43 0.60 22.69
C THR A 154 -11.87 0.21 23.05
N ASN A 155 -12.10 -0.60 24.10
CA ASN A 155 -13.41 -1.15 24.49
C ASN A 155 -14.18 -1.79 23.32
N ILE A 156 -13.47 -2.16 22.24
CA ILE A 156 -14.03 -2.79 21.06
C ILE A 156 -14.32 -4.24 21.44
N ARG A 157 -15.57 -4.66 21.29
CA ARG A 157 -15.98 -6.05 21.49
C ARG A 157 -15.24 -6.93 20.48
N GLU A 158 -14.68 -8.05 20.95
CA GLU A 158 -13.99 -9.05 20.11
C GLU A 158 -14.80 -9.50 18.88
N GLU A 159 -16.12 -9.39 18.97
CA GLU A 159 -17.12 -9.75 17.96
C GLU A 159 -17.20 -8.75 16.79
N GLU A 160 -16.94 -7.46 17.02
CA GLU A 160 -16.92 -6.42 15.97
C GLU A 160 -15.69 -6.51 15.06
N LEU A 161 -14.72 -7.33 15.46
CA LEU A 161 -13.44 -7.52 14.77
C LEU A 161 -13.36 -8.86 14.03
N ARG A 162 -14.50 -9.53 13.78
CA ARG A 162 -14.50 -10.75 12.99
C ARG A 162 -14.42 -10.46 11.48
N PRO A 163 -13.50 -11.13 10.75
CA PRO A 163 -12.61 -12.20 11.21
C PRO A 163 -11.26 -11.66 11.72
N LYS A 164 -10.94 -12.01 12.97
CA LYS A 164 -9.60 -12.16 13.57
C LYS A 164 -8.48 -11.17 13.17
N ARG A 165 -8.31 -10.15 14.01
CA ARG A 165 -7.03 -9.48 14.36
C ARG A 165 -6.44 -8.60 13.24
N ARG A 166 -5.96 -7.41 13.59
CA ARG A 166 -5.02 -6.63 12.76
C ARG A 166 -3.65 -7.31 12.56
N ALA A 167 -3.55 -8.60 12.81
CA ALA A 167 -2.28 -9.25 12.99
C ALA A 167 -1.62 -9.67 11.67
N ASN A 168 -2.38 -9.66 10.56
CA ASN A 168 -1.87 -9.93 9.22
C ASN A 168 -2.39 -8.94 8.15
N SER A 169 -1.74 -8.96 6.99
CA SER A 169 -2.03 -8.12 5.82
C SER A 169 -3.46 -8.19 5.32
N VAL A 170 -4.07 -9.38 5.34
CA VAL A 170 -5.41 -9.64 4.81
C VAL A 170 -6.45 -8.79 5.51
N ASP A 171 -6.35 -8.68 6.85
CA ASP A 171 -7.32 -7.93 7.65
C ASP A 171 -7.14 -6.41 7.50
N SER A 172 -5.91 -5.95 7.29
CA SER A 172 -5.63 -4.54 7.01
C SER A 172 -6.22 -4.09 5.67
N LEU A 173 -6.31 -5.00 4.70
CA LEU A 173 -6.87 -4.77 3.35
C LEU A 173 -8.38 -4.98 3.26
N SER A 174 -9.03 -5.41 4.35
CA SER A 174 -10.49 -5.54 4.41
C SER A 174 -11.16 -4.15 4.28
N PRO A 175 -12.27 -4.01 3.53
CA PRO A 175 -13.06 -2.77 3.49
C PRO A 175 -13.67 -2.39 4.84
N ARG A 176 -13.69 -3.32 5.80
CA ARG A 176 -14.13 -3.07 7.18
C ARG A 176 -12.98 -2.63 8.10
N SER A 177 -11.75 -2.59 7.59
CA SER A 177 -10.57 -2.16 8.36
C SER A 177 -10.73 -0.70 8.81
N ARG A 178 -10.72 -0.48 10.14
CA ARG A 178 -10.71 0.88 10.71
C ARG A 178 -9.51 1.68 10.22
N PHE A 179 -8.35 1.03 10.03
CA PHE A 179 -7.15 1.69 9.52
C PHE A 179 -7.38 2.18 8.09
N LEU A 180 -7.84 1.30 7.20
CA LEU A 180 -8.01 1.62 5.79
C LEU A 180 -9.13 2.65 5.58
N ASN A 181 -10.23 2.54 6.32
CA ASN A 181 -11.31 3.52 6.28
C ASN A 181 -10.85 4.88 6.78
N ALA A 182 -10.04 4.94 7.85
CA ALA A 182 -9.42 6.18 8.29
C ALA A 182 -8.46 6.73 7.22
N LEU A 183 -7.57 5.91 6.67
CA LEU A 183 -6.64 6.30 5.61
C LEU A 183 -7.37 6.85 4.37
N ASN A 184 -8.52 6.28 4.01
CA ASN A 184 -9.39 6.75 2.91
C ASN A 184 -10.00 8.13 3.13
N THR A 185 -10.01 8.65 4.35
CA THR A 185 -10.40 10.04 4.62
C THR A 185 -9.25 11.03 4.46
N ILE A 186 -8.01 10.55 4.39
CA ILE A 186 -6.81 11.38 4.26
C ILE A 186 -6.46 11.51 2.78
N PRO A 187 -6.41 12.74 2.22
CA PRO A 187 -6.03 12.93 0.83
C PRO A 187 -4.56 12.60 0.62
N MET A 188 -4.22 12.16 -0.60
CA MET A 188 -2.82 12.13 -1.04
C MET A 188 -2.29 13.56 -1.19
N THR A 189 -1.00 13.72 -0.95
CA THR A 189 -0.29 15.00 -0.94
C THR A 189 -0.40 15.69 -2.30
N PRO A 190 -0.92 16.94 -2.35
CA PRO A 190 -0.96 17.71 -3.58
C PRO A 190 0.44 17.87 -4.20
N GLY A 191 0.52 17.77 -5.52
CA GLY A 191 1.78 17.96 -6.26
C GLY A 191 2.57 16.70 -6.53
N VAL A 192 2.27 15.56 -5.87
CA VAL A 192 2.87 14.26 -6.23
C VAL A 192 1.91 13.47 -7.12
N PRO A 193 2.16 13.37 -8.44
CA PRO A 193 1.27 12.67 -9.36
C PRO A 193 1.31 11.16 -9.11
N TYR A 194 0.15 10.53 -9.24
CA TYR A 194 0.02 9.08 -9.19
C TYR A 194 -0.86 8.54 -10.32
N HIS A 195 -0.66 7.27 -10.67
CA HIS A 195 -1.35 6.58 -11.76
C HIS A 195 -1.95 5.27 -11.27
N THR A 196 -3.05 4.83 -11.86
CA THR A 196 -3.69 3.55 -11.59
C THR A 196 -3.70 2.68 -12.85
N ILE A 197 -3.29 1.42 -12.73
CA ILE A 197 -3.44 0.40 -13.77
C ILE A 197 -4.27 -0.73 -13.17
N ILE A 198 -5.47 -0.95 -13.70
CA ILE A 198 -6.51 -1.80 -13.13
C ILE A 198 -6.74 -3.00 -14.07
N GLY A 199 -6.73 -4.22 -13.52
CA GLY A 199 -7.08 -5.42 -14.28
C GLY A 199 -8.60 -5.62 -14.34
N ASP A 200 -9.14 -6.04 -15.48
CA ASP A 200 -10.57 -6.32 -15.67
C ASP A 200 -10.87 -7.74 -16.21
N ARG A 201 -9.84 -8.59 -16.34
CA ARG A 201 -9.91 -9.94 -16.97
C ARG A 201 -10.44 -9.94 -18.41
N GLY A 202 -10.36 -8.82 -19.12
CA GLY A 202 -10.82 -8.67 -20.50
C GLY A 202 -12.34 -8.61 -20.64
N ARG A 203 -13.05 -8.22 -19.57
CA ARG A 203 -14.52 -8.18 -19.56
C ARG A 203 -15.09 -6.89 -20.13
N GLY A 204 -14.36 -5.78 -20.07
CA GLY A 204 -14.85 -4.48 -20.55
C GLY A 204 -16.10 -3.99 -19.79
N ASP A 205 -16.32 -4.45 -18.56
CA ASP A 205 -17.51 -4.21 -17.74
C ASP A 205 -17.29 -3.15 -16.65
N SER A 206 -16.23 -2.33 -16.76
CA SER A 206 -15.98 -1.20 -15.87
C SER A 206 -17.16 -0.22 -15.84
N PRO A 207 -17.59 0.29 -14.67
CA PRO A 207 -16.92 0.24 -13.37
C PRO A 207 -17.24 -1.01 -12.51
N ASN A 208 -17.99 -1.99 -13.02
CA ASN A 208 -18.37 -3.21 -12.31
C ASN A 208 -17.34 -4.35 -12.46
N SER A 209 -16.13 -4.01 -12.93
CA SER A 209 -15.09 -4.97 -13.26
C SER A 209 -14.23 -5.38 -12.05
N SER A 210 -13.47 -6.46 -12.22
CA SER A 210 -12.49 -6.93 -11.24
C SER A 210 -11.42 -7.76 -11.92
N ASP A 211 -10.20 -7.67 -11.42
CA ASP A 211 -9.07 -8.52 -11.81
C ASP A 211 -9.17 -9.97 -11.26
N GLY A 212 -10.27 -10.29 -10.55
CA GLY A 212 -10.52 -11.57 -9.87
C GLY A 212 -10.15 -11.56 -8.39
N VAL A 213 -9.47 -10.53 -7.91
CA VAL A 213 -9.03 -10.34 -6.52
C VAL A 213 -9.43 -8.96 -6.01
N VAL A 214 -9.17 -7.92 -6.80
CA VAL A 214 -9.42 -6.52 -6.49
C VAL A 214 -10.49 -6.02 -7.46
N PRO A 215 -11.62 -5.48 -6.94
CA PRO A 215 -12.63 -4.86 -7.79
C PRO A 215 -12.17 -3.46 -8.24
N TYR A 216 -12.69 -3.00 -9.37
CA TYR A 216 -12.38 -1.70 -9.95
C TYR A 216 -12.55 -0.57 -8.94
N TRP A 217 -13.68 -0.53 -8.22
CA TRP A 217 -13.96 0.50 -7.21
C TRP A 217 -12.88 0.60 -6.12
N SER A 218 -12.14 -0.48 -5.87
CA SER A 218 -11.07 -0.53 -4.87
C SER A 218 -9.74 0.00 -5.39
N SER A 219 -9.44 -0.23 -6.67
CA SER A 219 -8.22 0.25 -7.32
C SER A 219 -8.35 1.67 -7.89
N HIS A 220 -9.58 2.08 -8.20
CA HIS A 220 -9.90 3.39 -8.76
C HIS A 220 -9.67 4.51 -7.75
N MET A 221 -9.08 5.61 -8.24
CA MET A 221 -8.79 6.81 -7.47
C MET A 221 -9.12 8.08 -8.28
N ASP A 222 -10.12 8.84 -7.86
CA ASP A 222 -10.67 9.98 -8.63
C ASP A 222 -9.63 11.02 -9.09
N ARG A 223 -8.59 11.26 -8.28
CA ARG A 223 -7.54 12.26 -8.59
C ARG A 223 -6.28 11.67 -9.23
N ALA A 224 -6.34 10.44 -9.74
CA ALA A 224 -5.21 9.85 -10.48
C ALA A 224 -4.91 10.68 -11.73
N LYS A 225 -3.63 10.90 -12.01
CA LYS A 225 -3.18 11.63 -13.21
C LYS A 225 -3.50 10.85 -14.49
N SER A 226 -3.45 9.52 -14.43
CA SER A 226 -4.06 8.66 -15.43
C SER A 226 -4.56 7.37 -14.78
N GLU A 227 -5.57 6.79 -15.40
CA GLU A 227 -6.08 5.47 -15.11
C GLU A 227 -6.10 4.66 -16.40
N ASP A 228 -5.56 3.45 -16.34
CA ASP A 228 -5.61 2.49 -17.45
C ASP A 228 -6.28 1.20 -16.99
N ILE A 229 -7.13 0.64 -17.84
CA ILE A 229 -7.84 -0.62 -17.58
C ILE A 229 -7.35 -1.64 -18.60
N VAL A 230 -6.74 -2.71 -18.11
CA VAL A 230 -6.07 -3.71 -18.94
C VAL A 230 -6.76 -5.08 -18.85
N PRO A 231 -6.78 -5.86 -19.96
CA PRO A 231 -7.34 -7.21 -20.01
C PRO A 231 -6.45 -8.20 -19.27
N SER A 232 -6.43 -8.09 -17.94
CA SER A 232 -5.60 -8.89 -17.05
C SER A 232 -6.34 -9.26 -15.77
N GLY A 233 -6.01 -10.42 -15.22
CA GLY A 233 -6.30 -10.72 -13.83
C GLY A 233 -5.35 -10.00 -12.86
N HIS A 234 -5.29 -10.46 -11.62
CA HIS A 234 -4.53 -9.77 -10.56
C HIS A 234 -3.03 -9.60 -10.84
N SER A 235 -2.44 -10.43 -11.70
CA SER A 235 -1.04 -10.32 -12.14
C SER A 235 -0.84 -9.25 -13.24
N ALA A 236 -1.52 -8.10 -13.15
CA ALA A 236 -1.45 -7.04 -14.15
C ALA A 236 0.00 -6.52 -14.39
N HIS A 237 0.89 -6.58 -13.39
CA HIS A 237 2.32 -6.25 -13.57
C HIS A 237 3.07 -7.18 -14.55
N GLN A 238 2.46 -8.28 -14.98
CA GLN A 238 2.98 -9.21 -15.99
C GLN A 238 2.29 -9.05 -17.34
N ASN A 239 1.18 -8.32 -17.41
CA ASN A 239 0.43 -8.10 -18.64
C ASN A 239 1.19 -7.15 -19.59
N PRO A 240 1.30 -7.47 -20.89
CA PRO A 240 1.99 -6.62 -21.85
C PRO A 240 1.46 -5.17 -21.92
N GLN A 241 0.13 -4.97 -21.88
CA GLN A 241 -0.47 -3.64 -21.96
C GLN A 241 -0.13 -2.80 -20.72
N ALA A 242 -0.24 -3.40 -19.53
CA ALA A 242 0.17 -2.72 -18.29
C ALA A 242 1.67 -2.36 -18.30
N ILE A 243 2.52 -3.22 -18.82
CA ILE A 243 3.96 -2.95 -18.91
C ILE A 243 4.24 -1.80 -19.90
N GLU A 244 3.52 -1.75 -21.03
CA GLU A 244 3.62 -0.63 -21.97
C GLU A 244 3.10 0.68 -21.37
N ASP A 245 2.06 0.64 -20.53
CA ASP A 245 1.58 1.85 -19.84
C ASP A 245 2.59 2.36 -18.80
N VAL A 246 3.22 1.45 -18.03
CA VAL A 246 4.36 1.79 -17.17
C VAL A 246 5.50 2.40 -17.98
N LEU A 247 5.87 1.82 -19.13
CA LEU A 247 6.90 2.37 -20.02
C LEU A 247 6.54 3.78 -20.49
N ARG A 248 5.30 4.00 -20.92
CA ARG A 248 4.79 5.30 -21.37
C ARG A 248 4.91 6.33 -20.25
N ILE A 249 4.47 6.00 -19.04
CA ILE A 249 4.56 6.88 -17.87
C ILE A 249 6.03 7.23 -17.58
N LEU A 250 6.91 6.22 -17.47
CA LEU A 250 8.32 6.45 -17.18
C LEU A 250 8.99 7.30 -18.28
N LYS A 251 8.79 6.99 -19.56
CA LYS A 251 9.36 7.76 -20.67
C LYS A 251 8.90 9.21 -20.70
N SER A 252 7.63 9.48 -20.38
CA SER A 252 7.12 10.85 -20.30
C SER A 252 7.76 11.70 -19.20
N HIS A 253 8.54 11.06 -18.32
CA HIS A 253 9.20 11.67 -17.17
C HIS A 253 10.71 11.38 -17.10
N ALA A 254 11.26 10.72 -18.13
CA ALA A 254 12.69 10.60 -18.30
C ALA A 254 13.25 11.99 -18.65
N LYS A 255 14.11 12.53 -17.78
CA LYS A 255 14.81 13.79 -17.98
C LYS A 255 16.29 13.52 -18.21
#